data_AF-A0A512UP35-F1
#
_entry.id   AF-A0A512UP35-F1
#
_cell.length_a   1.000
_cell.length_b   1.000
_cell.length_c   1.000
_cell.angle_alpha   90.00
_cell.angle_beta   90.00
_cell.angle_gamma   90.00
#
_symmetry.space_group_name_H-M   'P 1'
#
loop_
_entity.id
_entity.type
_entity.pdbx_description
1 polymer ?
#
loop_
_entity_poly.entity_id
_entity_poly.type
_entity_poly.pdbx_seq_one_letter_code
_entity_poly.pdbx_strand_id
1 'polypeptide(L)'
;MSTSDELAPLFAPFLGLAGCAASMIFSCVGAAIGSAKSGIGIAGIGTFKPELIMKSLIPVVLSGILSVYGLVVSVLIAGGLNPAEEYSLFKGIMHLACGLSVGLACMASGYAIGIVGDEGVRQYMHQPRLFVGIVLILIFSPKFWACMA
;
A
#
# COMPACT_ATOMS: atom_id res chain seq x y z
N MET A 1 -23.27 34.12 18.87
CA MET A 1 -22.43 33.97 17.67
C MET A 1 -21.08 33.37 18.10
N SER A 2 -21.06 32.39 19.01
CA SER A 2 -21.10 30.93 18.79
C SER A 2 -19.97 30.43 17.89
N THR A 3 -18.88 30.04 18.55
CA THR A 3 -17.60 29.47 18.10
C THR A 3 -17.67 28.23 17.19
N SER A 4 -18.85 27.82 16.75
CA SER A 4 -19.08 26.65 15.90
C SER A 4 -18.73 26.89 14.42
N ASP A 5 -18.95 28.10 13.90
CA ASP A 5 -18.61 28.46 12.51
C ASP A 5 -17.09 28.59 12.27
N GLU A 6 -16.31 28.88 13.32
CA GLU A 6 -14.85 28.99 13.24
C GLU A 6 -14.17 27.60 13.21
N LEU A 7 -14.81 26.59 13.81
CA LEU A 7 -14.32 25.21 13.85
C LEU A 7 -14.74 24.36 12.63
N ALA A 8 -15.74 24.77 11.85
CA ALA A 8 -16.24 24.05 10.69
C ALA A 8 -16.26 24.94 9.42
N PRO A 9 -15.09 25.38 8.93
CA PRO A 9 -15.04 26.18 7.71
C PRO A 9 -15.42 25.35 6.47
N LEU A 10 -15.96 26.01 5.43
CA LEU A 10 -16.34 25.39 4.15
C LEU A 10 -15.20 24.63 3.44
N PHE A 11 -13.94 24.89 3.79
CA PHE A 11 -12.78 24.16 3.26
C PHE A 11 -12.41 22.88 4.04
N ALA A 12 -13.07 22.57 5.16
CA ALA A 12 -12.82 21.36 5.93
C ALA A 12 -12.94 20.03 5.12
N PRO A 13 -13.91 19.84 4.20
CA PRO A 13 -13.96 18.63 3.38
C PRO A 13 -12.81 18.51 2.37
N PHE A 14 -12.14 19.61 2.00
CA PHE A 14 -10.96 19.56 1.13
C PHE A 14 -9.82 18.76 1.75
N LEU A 15 -9.59 18.89 3.07
CA LEU A 15 -8.58 18.09 3.78
C LEU A 15 -8.95 16.61 3.84
N GLY A 16 -10.23 16.29 4.03
CA GLY A 16 -10.70 14.90 4.03
C GLY A 16 -10.50 14.22 2.67
N LEU A 17 -10.85 14.94 1.58
CA LEU A 17 -10.62 14.46 0.20
C LEU A 17 -9.13 14.36 -0.15
N ALA A 18 -8.30 15.29 0.34
CA ALA A 18 -6.85 15.21 0.20
C ALA A 18 -6.28 13.96 0.90
N GLY A 19 -6.83 13.58 2.06
CA GLY A 19 -6.51 12.32 2.74
C GLY A 19 -6.87 11.07 1.92
N CYS A 20 -8.06 11.04 1.32
CA CYS A 20 -8.46 9.96 0.37
C CYS A 20 -7.50 9.86 -0.82
N ALA A 21 -7.17 10.99 -1.44
CA ALA A 21 -6.29 11.03 -2.59
C ALA A 21 -4.87 10.57 -2.23
N ALA A 22 -4.32 11.07 -1.13
CA ALA A 22 -2.98 10.70 -0.66
C ALA A 22 -2.88 9.20 -0.35
N SER A 23 -3.88 8.62 0.34
CA SER A 23 -3.98 7.19 0.62
C SER A 23 -3.84 6.36 -0.67
N MET A 24 -4.71 6.61 -1.66
CA MET A 24 -4.74 5.86 -2.92
C MET A 24 -3.47 6.03 -3.74
N ILE A 25 -2.95 7.25 -3.87
CA ILE A 25 -1.80 7.51 -4.73
C ILE A 25 -0.57 6.79 -4.19
N PHE A 26 -0.28 6.92 -2.89
CA PHE A 26 0.89 6.28 -2.30
C PHE A 26 0.76 4.75 -2.24
N SER A 27 -0.43 4.22 -1.96
CA SER A 27 -0.65 2.77 -1.99
C SER A 27 -0.49 2.19 -3.40
N CYS A 28 -1.02 2.87 -4.43
CA CYS A 28 -0.86 2.47 -5.82
C CYS A 28 0.60 2.52 -6.28
N VAL A 29 1.35 3.57 -5.88
CA VAL A 29 2.78 3.70 -6.20
C VAL A 29 3.58 2.56 -5.53
N GLY A 30 3.32 2.26 -4.27
CA GLY A 30 3.94 1.12 -3.57
C GLY A 30 3.69 -0.20 -4.28
N ALA A 31 2.44 -0.47 -4.65
CA ALA A 31 2.05 -1.69 -5.37
C ALA A 31 2.66 -1.77 -6.78
N ALA A 32 2.79 -0.64 -7.48
CA ALA A 32 3.40 -0.55 -8.80
C ALA A 32 4.91 -0.82 -8.75
N ILE A 33 5.63 -0.22 -7.80
CA ILE A 33 7.08 -0.43 -7.64
C ILE A 33 7.38 -1.89 -7.25
N GLY A 34 6.62 -2.46 -6.32
CA GLY A 34 6.78 -3.85 -5.89
C GLY A 34 6.55 -4.84 -7.04
N SER A 35 5.51 -4.59 -7.85
CA SER A 35 5.19 -5.40 -9.02
C SER A 35 6.20 -5.24 -10.15
N ALA A 36 6.68 -4.02 -10.41
CA ALA A 36 7.65 -3.74 -11.46
C ALA A 36 8.99 -4.44 -11.17
N LYS A 37 9.55 -4.29 -9.96
CA LYS A 37 10.82 -4.94 -9.59
C LYS A 37 10.71 -6.46 -9.58
N SER A 38 9.65 -7.01 -8.97
CA SER A 38 9.42 -8.46 -8.95
C SER A 38 9.19 -9.02 -10.36
N GLY A 39 8.48 -8.28 -11.22
CA GLY A 39 8.21 -8.66 -12.61
C GLY A 39 9.46 -8.75 -13.47
N ILE A 40 10.42 -7.83 -13.28
CA ILE A 40 11.72 -7.87 -13.98
C ILE A 40 12.48 -9.15 -13.61
N GLY A 41 12.53 -9.50 -12.32
CA GLY A 41 13.14 -10.75 -11.85
C GLY A 41 12.49 -12.00 -12.45
N ILE A 42 11.15 -12.04 -12.51
CA ILE A 42 10.38 -13.16 -13.09
C ILE A 42 10.64 -13.28 -14.60
N ALA A 43 10.62 -12.16 -15.34
CA ALA A 43 10.89 -12.16 -16.77
C ALA A 43 12.33 -12.61 -17.08
N GLY A 44 13.29 -12.24 -16.23
CA GLY A 44 14.68 -12.68 -16.34
C GLY A 44 14.84 -14.20 -16.22
N ILE A 45 14.15 -14.83 -15.27
CA ILE A 45 14.23 -16.29 -15.06
C ILE A 45 13.35 -17.10 -16.04
N GLY A 46 12.29 -16.48 -16.58
CA GLY A 46 11.32 -17.14 -17.43
C GLY A 46 11.87 -17.64 -18.76
N THR A 47 12.96 -17.02 -19.25
CA THR A 47 13.67 -17.45 -20.46
C THR A 47 14.49 -18.72 -20.25
N PHE A 48 14.91 -19.01 -19.02
CA PHE A 48 15.73 -20.18 -18.69
C PHE A 48 14.89 -21.36 -18.19
N LYS A 49 13.95 -21.12 -17.28
CA LYS A 49 13.12 -22.17 -16.65
C LYS A 49 11.65 -21.72 -16.50
N PRO A 50 10.80 -21.91 -17.53
CA PRO A 50 9.42 -21.43 -17.50
C PRO A 50 8.54 -22.13 -16.45
N GLU A 51 8.91 -23.35 -16.04
CA GLU A 51 8.20 -24.11 -14.98
C GLU A 51 8.20 -23.39 -13.61
N LEU A 52 9.17 -22.49 -13.37
CA LEU A 52 9.31 -21.75 -12.11
C LEU A 52 8.49 -20.44 -12.09
N ILE A 53 7.93 -20.01 -13.23
CA ILE A 53 7.17 -18.75 -13.34
C ILE A 53 5.90 -18.80 -12.48
N MET A 54 5.14 -19.90 -12.54
CA MET A 54 3.87 -20.03 -11.81
C MET A 54 4.03 -19.87 -10.29
N LYS A 55 5.15 -20.35 -9.73
CA LYS A 55 5.43 -20.23 -8.29
C LYS A 55 5.95 -18.85 -7.92
N SER A 56 6.65 -18.18 -8.82
CA SER A 56 7.25 -16.85 -8.59
C SER A 56 6.26 -15.70 -8.79
N LEU A 57 4.98 -15.96 -9.08
CA LEU A 57 3.92 -14.92 -9.11
C LEU A 57 3.43 -14.49 -7.72
N ILE A 58 3.70 -15.27 -6.67
CA ILE A 58 3.25 -14.95 -5.29
C ILE A 58 3.68 -13.55 -4.82
N PRO A 59 4.94 -13.10 -4.98
CA PRO A 59 5.37 -11.75 -4.61
C PRO A 59 4.59 -10.64 -5.33
N VAL A 60 4.21 -10.85 -6.59
CA VAL A 60 3.41 -9.88 -7.37
C VAL A 60 2.00 -9.77 -6.80
N VAL A 61 1.38 -10.89 -6.46
CA VAL A 61 0.05 -10.90 -5.82
C VAL A 61 0.10 -10.23 -4.44
N LEU A 62 1.14 -10.49 -3.64
CA LEU A 62 1.33 -9.85 -2.33
C LEU A 62 1.52 -8.33 -2.46
N SER A 63 2.24 -7.86 -3.49
CA SER A 63 2.34 -6.42 -3.82
C SER A 63 0.98 -5.81 -4.17
N GLY A 64 0.10 -6.57 -4.83
CA GLY A 64 -1.24 -6.12 -5.20
C GLY A 64 -2.17 -5.87 -4.01
N ILE A 65 -2.05 -6.66 -2.94
CA ILE A 65 -2.88 -6.50 -1.73
C ILE A 65 -2.62 -5.13 -1.05
N LEU A 66 -1.43 -4.55 -1.21
CA LEU A 66 -1.13 -3.22 -0.67
C LEU A 66 -2.02 -2.11 -1.23
N SER A 67 -2.43 -2.22 -2.50
CA SER A 67 -3.35 -1.26 -3.12
C SER A 67 -4.76 -1.35 -2.52
N VAL A 68 -5.19 -2.56 -2.15
CA VAL A 68 -6.49 -2.80 -1.52
C VAL A 68 -6.55 -2.16 -0.12
N TYR A 69 -5.44 -2.12 0.64
CA TYR A 69 -5.41 -1.43 1.93
C TYR A 69 -5.68 0.07 1.79
N GLY A 70 -5.07 0.75 0.79
CA GLY A 70 -5.36 2.15 0.50
C GLY A 70 -6.79 2.39 0.01
N LEU A 71 -7.34 1.46 -0.77
CA LEU A 71 -8.74 1.49 -1.22
C LEU A 71 -9.71 1.44 -0.03
N VAL A 72 -9.54 0.50 0.89
CA VAL A 72 -10.43 0.34 2.06
C VAL A 72 -10.44 1.62 2.90
N VAL A 73 -9.27 2.21 3.18
CA VAL A 73 -9.18 3.46 3.94
C VAL A 73 -9.87 4.61 3.23
N SER A 74 -9.72 4.71 1.91
CA SER A 74 -10.34 5.77 1.12
C SER A 74 -11.87 5.65 1.07
N VAL A 75 -12.40 4.42 1.00
CA VAL A 75 -13.85 4.17 1.07
C VAL A 75 -14.41 4.50 2.45
N LEU A 76 -13.68 4.21 3.54
CA LEU A 76 -14.09 4.57 4.90
C LEU A 76 -14.16 6.09 5.10
N ILE A 77 -13.18 6.84 4.56
CA ILE A 77 -13.19 8.30 4.63
C ILE A 77 -14.33 8.88 3.76
N ALA A 78 -14.54 8.34 2.55
CA ALA A 78 -15.63 8.75 1.68
C ALA A 78 -17.02 8.49 2.29
N GLY A 79 -17.20 7.38 3.00
CA GLY A 79 -18.46 7.07 3.70
C GLY A 79 -18.72 7.97 4.91
N GLY A 80 -17.69 8.64 5.45
CA GLY A 80 -17.82 9.61 6.54
C GLY A 80 -18.02 11.06 6.09
N LEU A 81 -18.01 11.33 4.78
CA LEU A 81 -18.21 12.66 4.21
C LEU A 81 -19.69 12.83 3.82
N ASN A 82 -20.47 13.49 4.66
CA ASN A 82 -21.85 13.86 4.37
C ASN A 82 -21.99 15.38 4.18
N PRO A 83 -22.61 15.87 3.08
CA PRO A 83 -22.84 17.29 2.85
C PRO A 83 -23.91 17.90 3.77
N ALA A 84 -24.62 17.06 4.53
CA ALA A 84 -25.67 17.47 5.47
C ALA A 84 -25.20 17.56 6.94
N GLU A 85 -23.98 17.09 7.25
CA GLU A 85 -23.42 17.16 8.62
C GLU A 85 -22.36 18.26 8.74
N GLU A 86 -22.28 18.90 9.90
CA GLU A 86 -21.20 19.83 10.23
C GLU A 86 -19.86 19.10 10.31
N TYR A 87 -18.99 19.36 9.33
CA TYR A 87 -17.67 18.75 9.26
C TYR A 87 -16.64 19.64 9.97
N SER A 88 -16.28 19.28 11.20
CA SER A 88 -15.25 19.99 11.97
C SER A 88 -13.87 19.86 11.32
N LEU A 89 -13.08 20.93 11.38
CA LEU A 89 -11.68 20.97 10.93
C LEU A 89 -10.83 19.85 11.56
N PHE A 90 -11.11 19.49 12.82
CA PHE A 90 -10.42 18.41 13.51
C PHE A 90 -10.62 17.06 12.81
N LYS A 91 -11.85 16.77 12.35
CA LYS A 91 -12.12 15.57 11.55
C LYS A 91 -11.33 15.61 10.24
N GLY A 92 -11.31 16.75 9.54
CA GLY A 92 -10.56 16.91 8.29
C GLY A 92 -9.06 16.63 8.43
N ILE A 93 -8.42 17.17 9.47
CA ILE A 93 -7.00 16.90 9.76
C ILE A 93 -6.78 15.43 10.15
N MET A 94 -7.69 14.83 10.93
CA MET A 94 -7.61 13.41 11.27
C MET A 94 -7.70 12.51 10.03
N HIS A 95 -8.60 12.80 9.09
CA HIS A 95 -8.70 12.04 7.84
C HIS A 95 -7.47 12.22 6.95
N LEU A 96 -6.87 13.42 6.91
CA LEU A 96 -5.62 13.67 6.22
C LEU A 96 -4.45 12.87 6.84
N ALA A 97 -4.33 12.87 8.17
CA ALA A 97 -3.31 12.13 8.90
C ALA A 97 -3.45 10.62 8.71
N CYS A 98 -4.68 10.09 8.77
CA CYS A 98 -4.97 8.68 8.50
C CYS A 98 -4.60 8.29 7.06
N GLY A 99 -4.91 9.12 6.06
CA GLY A 99 -4.56 8.83 4.67
C GLY A 99 -3.04 8.81 4.44
N LEU A 100 -2.31 9.76 5.03
CA LEU A 100 -0.85 9.87 4.90
C LEU A 100 -0.11 8.74 5.62
N SER A 101 -0.52 8.36 6.83
CA SER A 101 0.14 7.29 7.59
C SER A 101 0.05 5.95 6.87
N VAL A 102 -1.14 5.60 6.36
CA VAL A 102 -1.33 4.36 5.61
C VAL A 102 -0.62 4.41 4.27
N GLY A 103 -0.76 5.50 3.51
CA GLY A 103 -0.15 5.65 2.19
C GLY A 103 1.38 5.50 2.22
N LEU A 104 2.06 6.23 3.12
CA LEU A 104 3.52 6.18 3.24
C LEU A 104 4.03 4.82 3.71
N ALA A 105 3.33 4.17 4.63
CA ALA A 105 3.71 2.85 5.10
C ALA A 105 3.53 1.76 4.02
N CYS A 106 2.46 1.85 3.21
CA CYS A 106 2.28 1.00 2.03
C CYS A 106 3.39 1.23 0.98
N MET A 107 3.81 2.48 0.77
CA MET A 107 4.92 2.78 -0.15
C MET A 107 6.24 2.15 0.31
N ALA A 108 6.57 2.26 1.60
CA ALA A 108 7.78 1.67 2.17
C ALA A 108 7.76 0.13 2.08
N SER A 109 6.63 -0.49 2.42
CA SER A 109 6.45 -1.95 2.33
C SER A 109 6.55 -2.46 0.89
N GLY A 110 5.91 -1.77 -0.06
CA GLY A 110 5.98 -2.13 -1.49
C GLY A 110 7.40 -2.05 -2.06
N TYR A 111 8.21 -1.09 -1.59
CA TYR A 111 9.63 -1.00 -1.95
C TYR A 111 10.44 -2.18 -1.42
N ALA A 112 10.23 -2.57 -0.16
CA ALA A 112 10.90 -3.73 0.45
C ALA A 112 10.53 -5.05 -0.26
N ILE A 113 9.24 -5.23 -0.56
CA ILE A 113 8.73 -6.39 -1.33
C ILE A 113 9.39 -6.46 -2.70
N GLY A 114 9.53 -5.33 -3.40
CA GLY A 114 10.16 -5.29 -4.72
C GLY A 114 11.63 -5.72 -4.72
N ILE A 115 12.43 -5.31 -3.72
CA ILE A 115 13.84 -5.69 -3.64
C ILE A 115 13.99 -7.18 -3.28
N VAL A 116 13.27 -7.63 -2.25
CA VAL A 116 13.30 -9.04 -1.82
C VAL A 116 12.75 -9.95 -2.92
N GLY A 117 11.74 -9.50 -3.66
CA GLY A 117 11.16 -10.21 -4.80
C GLY A 117 12.16 -10.39 -5.94
N ASP A 118 12.85 -9.34 -6.37
CA ASP A 118 13.81 -9.41 -7.47
C ASP A 118 15.01 -10.32 -7.12
N GLU A 119 15.64 -10.12 -5.96
CA GLU A 119 16.76 -10.95 -5.53
C GLU A 119 16.33 -12.39 -5.20
N GLY A 120 15.19 -12.56 -4.54
CA GLY A 120 14.65 -13.86 -4.16
C GLY A 120 14.33 -14.73 -5.37
N VAL A 121 13.69 -14.16 -6.40
CA VAL A 121 13.38 -14.87 -7.65
C VAL A 121 14.67 -15.25 -8.39
N ARG A 122 15.71 -14.41 -8.35
CA ARG A 122 17.00 -14.72 -8.99
C ARG A 122 17.74 -15.87 -8.29
N GLN A 123 17.73 -15.91 -6.95
CA GLN A 123 18.33 -17.00 -6.17
C GLN A 123 17.53 -18.31 -6.27
N TYR A 124 16.22 -18.22 -6.52
CA TYR A 124 15.34 -19.38 -6.68
C TYR A 124 15.76 -20.29 -7.85
N MET A 125 16.46 -19.75 -8.86
CA MET A 125 17.01 -20.53 -9.98
C MET A 125 18.09 -21.55 -9.56
N HIS A 126 18.88 -21.22 -8.54
CA HIS A 126 19.99 -22.06 -8.07
C HIS A 126 19.51 -23.13 -7.08
N GLN A 127 18.58 -22.79 -6.18
CA GLN A 127 18.03 -23.74 -5.21
C GLN A 127 16.52 -23.55 -5.01
N PRO A 128 15.67 -24.52 -5.43
CA PRO A 128 14.23 -24.42 -5.28
C PRO A 128 13.73 -24.58 -3.83
N ARG A 129 14.60 -24.98 -2.89
CA ARG A 129 14.26 -25.09 -1.46
C ARG A 129 14.18 -23.72 -0.76
N LEU A 130 14.73 -22.66 -1.37
CA LEU A 130 14.69 -21.29 -0.83
C LEU A 130 13.31 -20.63 -0.92
N PHE A 131 12.36 -21.22 -1.64
CA PHE A 131 11.01 -20.66 -1.86
C PHE A 131 10.30 -20.29 -0.56
N VAL A 132 10.33 -21.20 0.43
CA VAL A 132 9.65 -20.99 1.71
C VAL A 132 10.28 -19.82 2.46
N GLY A 133 11.61 -19.67 2.40
CA GLY A 133 12.31 -18.55 3.03
C GLY A 133 11.96 -17.19 2.41
N ILE A 134 11.90 -17.11 1.08
CA ILE A 134 11.51 -15.89 0.36
C ILE A 134 10.08 -15.50 0.73
N VAL A 135 9.14 -16.45 0.76
CA VAL A 135 7.75 -16.21 1.16
C VAL A 135 7.66 -15.78 2.63
N LEU A 136 8.46 -16.37 3.53
CA LEU A 136 8.49 -15.97 4.94
C LEU A 136 8.92 -14.51 5.11
N ILE A 137 9.99 -14.09 4.43
CA ILE A 137 10.47 -12.69 4.46
C ILE A 137 9.40 -11.75 3.89
N LEU A 138 8.76 -12.13 2.78
CA LEU A 138 7.69 -11.37 2.15
C LEU A 138 6.42 -11.27 2.99
N ILE A 139 6.19 -12.16 3.96
CA ILE A 139 5.09 -12.05 4.93
C ILE A 139 5.46 -11.08 6.07
N PHE A 140 6.72 -11.03 6.49
CA PHE A 140 7.17 -10.09 7.53
C PHE A 140 7.27 -8.64 7.04
N SER A 141 7.57 -8.41 5.75
CA SER A 141 7.59 -7.05 5.16
C SER A 141 6.28 -6.27 5.33
N PRO A 142 5.09 -6.79 4.96
CA PRO A 142 3.82 -6.12 5.22
C PRO A 142 3.44 -6.14 6.71
N LYS A 143 3.97 -7.09 7.51
CA LYS A 143 3.73 -7.15 8.96
C LYS A 143 4.46 -6.07 9.75
N PHE A 144 5.47 -5.41 9.16
CA PHE A 144 6.07 -4.19 9.73
C PHE A 144 5.01 -3.09 9.97
N TRP A 145 3.93 -3.08 9.18
CA TRP A 145 2.78 -2.18 9.35
C TRP A 145 2.03 -2.39 10.67
N ALA A 146 1.97 -3.62 11.19
CA ALA A 146 1.22 -3.93 12.41
C ALA A 146 1.93 -3.49 13.70
N CYS A 147 3.21 -3.10 13.64
CA CYS A 147 3.96 -2.64 14.81
C CYS A 147 4.09 -1.10 14.86
N MET A 148 3.69 -0.40 13.79
CA MET A 148 3.91 1.04 13.64
C MET A 148 2.60 1.86 13.76
N ALA A 149 1.45 1.18 13.86
CA ALA A 149 0.14 1.72 14.22
C ALA A 149 -0.28 1.16 15.58
#